data_AF-A0A845D838-F1
#
_entry.id   AF-A0A845D838-F1
#
_cell.length_a   1.000
_cell.length_b   1.000
_cell.length_c   1.000
_cell.angle_alpha   90.00
_cell.angle_beta   90.00
_cell.angle_gamma   90.00
#
_symmetry.space_group_name_H-M   'P 1'
#
loop_
_entity.id
_entity.type
_entity.pdbx_description
1 polymer ?
#
loop_
_entity_poly.entity_id
_entity_poly.type
_entity_poly.pdbx_seq_one_letter_code
_entity_poly.pdbx_strand_id
1 'polypeptide(L)'
;MGKLKGKFKGLKDSSLFASSIIFESHSKLFQSLERSNPTQYDKIMDQVYRKTHIGGGAHRHFDGTHTFKGSHDAIKKETGSIDAVEYIKSHFNELVTPEGIPLFTIDKKYHIELSNQISESLGGTISAGQIREYIRDLNSFNAGEVASAGVGIVFLFLACRSGNPKAISRVTANNLCLGIATANPLQVLTGVAGLAYGLHHGSITVYDLLRGSAPCVSGIVGYQVAHNLFNFSKNGSIIFSIGTTIASEMLLTHLEAKKKEKILEELGEENPHYIAALTPGILQQELMRLSKNTNKLSLGSHV
;
A
#
# COMPACT_ATOMS: atom_id res chain seq x y z
N MET A 1 -21.59 -15.98 -31.95
CA MET A 1 -20.84 -15.42 -30.79
C MET A 1 -21.30 -14.00 -30.41
N GLY A 2 -22.61 -13.78 -30.21
CA GLY A 2 -23.18 -12.43 -30.00
C GLY A 2 -23.61 -12.07 -28.57
N LYS A 3 -23.45 -12.94 -27.57
CA LYS A 3 -24.03 -12.77 -26.22
C LYS A 3 -23.04 -12.52 -25.07
N LEU A 4 -21.76 -12.25 -25.35
CA LEU A 4 -20.75 -11.98 -24.30
C LEU A 4 -20.35 -10.50 -24.14
N LYS A 5 -20.75 -9.61 -25.07
CA LYS A 5 -20.39 -8.17 -25.01
C LYS A 5 -21.16 -7.37 -23.93
N GLY A 6 -22.20 -7.94 -23.31
CA GLY A 6 -23.02 -7.25 -22.31
C GLY A 6 -22.55 -7.34 -20.85
N LYS A 7 -21.64 -8.28 -20.50
CA LYS A 7 -21.27 -8.55 -19.09
C LYS A 7 -20.10 -7.72 -18.54
N PHE A 8 -19.37 -7.00 -19.38
CA PHE A 8 -18.18 -6.24 -18.94
C PHE A 8 -18.46 -4.78 -18.55
N LYS A 9 -19.70 -4.28 -18.72
CA LYS A 9 -20.06 -2.91 -18.33
C LYS A 9 -20.27 -2.76 -16.81
N GLY A 10 -20.57 -3.84 -16.09
CA GLY A 10 -20.78 -3.85 -14.64
C GLY A 10 -19.52 -4.05 -13.77
N LEU A 11 -18.35 -4.27 -14.39
CA LEU A 11 -17.11 -4.55 -13.64
C LEU A 11 -16.52 -3.29 -12.97
N LYS A 12 -16.73 -2.11 -13.55
CA LYS A 12 -16.37 -0.82 -12.95
C LYS A 12 -17.23 -0.48 -11.73
N ASP A 13 -18.51 -0.86 -11.78
CA ASP A 13 -19.44 -0.63 -10.68
C ASP A 13 -19.16 -1.62 -9.54
N SER A 14 -18.77 -2.86 -9.85
CA SER A 14 -18.44 -3.86 -8.82
C SER A 14 -17.17 -3.57 -8.02
N SER A 15 -16.16 -2.89 -8.59
CA SER A 15 -14.94 -2.53 -7.83
C SER A 15 -15.20 -1.41 -6.83
N LEU A 16 -16.01 -0.42 -7.22
CA LEU A 16 -16.44 0.67 -6.34
C LEU A 16 -17.40 0.17 -5.25
N PHE A 17 -18.24 -0.80 -5.58
CA PHE A 17 -19.17 -1.43 -4.64
C PHE A 17 -18.47 -2.39 -3.66
N ALA A 18 -17.44 -3.12 -4.13
CA ALA A 18 -16.60 -3.93 -3.25
C ALA A 18 -15.78 -3.06 -2.29
N SER A 19 -15.21 -1.95 -2.78
CA SER A 19 -14.49 -1.01 -1.92
C SER A 19 -15.39 -0.33 -0.89
N SER A 20 -16.66 -0.03 -1.23
CA SER A 20 -17.61 0.58 -0.28
C SER A 20 -18.13 -0.40 0.77
N ILE A 21 -18.36 -1.67 0.43
CA ILE A 21 -18.75 -2.71 1.41
C ILE A 21 -17.59 -3.02 2.37
N ILE A 22 -16.36 -3.11 1.85
CA ILE A 22 -15.16 -3.28 2.67
C ILE A 22 -14.97 -2.05 3.56
N PHE A 23 -15.28 -0.84 3.08
CA PHE A 23 -15.21 0.41 3.83
C PHE A 23 -16.15 0.43 5.04
N GLU A 24 -17.43 0.12 4.81
CA GLU A 24 -18.46 0.21 5.84
C GLU A 24 -18.31 -0.91 6.89
N SER A 25 -17.87 -2.09 6.46
CA SER A 25 -17.65 -3.24 7.35
C SER A 25 -16.41 -3.05 8.23
N HIS A 26 -15.30 -2.53 7.68
CA HIS A 26 -14.10 -2.24 8.47
C HIS A 26 -14.30 -1.09 9.45
N SER A 27 -14.95 0.00 9.04
CA SER A 27 -15.17 1.14 9.94
C SER A 27 -16.04 0.77 11.15
N LYS A 28 -17.06 -0.08 10.96
CA LYS A 28 -17.89 -0.62 12.04
C LYS A 28 -17.11 -1.59 12.94
N LEU A 29 -16.26 -2.44 12.36
CA LEU A 29 -15.40 -3.35 13.11
C LEU A 29 -14.42 -2.58 14.01
N PHE A 30 -13.70 -1.60 13.46
CA PHE A 30 -12.74 -0.79 14.24
C PHE A 30 -13.42 0.05 15.32
N GLN A 31 -14.55 0.70 15.02
CA GLN A 31 -15.33 1.44 16.02
C GLN A 31 -15.85 0.53 17.15
N SER A 32 -16.12 -0.75 16.88
CA SER A 32 -16.51 -1.70 17.92
C SER A 32 -15.34 -2.12 18.81
N LEU A 33 -14.13 -2.14 18.27
CA LEU A 33 -12.90 -2.49 18.99
C LEU A 33 -12.32 -1.31 19.79
N GLU A 34 -12.52 -0.06 19.34
CA GLU A 34 -12.12 1.18 20.02
C GLU A 34 -12.80 1.37 21.40
N ARG A 35 -13.89 0.65 21.69
CA ARG A 35 -14.66 0.78 22.94
C ARG A 35 -14.15 -0.11 24.09
N SER A 36 -12.89 -0.54 24.04
CA SER A 36 -12.28 -1.33 25.10
C SER A 36 -12.00 -0.46 26.34
N ASN A 37 -12.23 -1.02 27.53
CA ASN A 37 -11.88 -0.33 28.78
C ASN A 37 -10.36 -0.29 28.93
N PRO A 38 -9.76 0.85 29.33
CA PRO A 38 -8.33 0.96 29.59
C PRO A 38 -7.87 -0.06 30.63
N THR A 39 -6.89 -0.88 30.24
CA THR A 39 -6.19 -1.84 31.08
C THR A 39 -5.31 -1.15 32.13
N GLN A 40 -4.76 -1.93 33.07
CA GLN A 40 -3.72 -1.40 33.95
C GLN A 40 -2.48 -0.98 33.15
N TYR A 41 -2.15 -1.71 32.08
CA TYR A 41 -0.99 -1.43 31.24
C TYR A 41 -1.17 -0.17 30.40
N ASP A 42 -2.36 0.05 29.83
CA ASP A 42 -2.71 1.32 29.15
C ASP A 42 -2.50 2.51 30.10
N LYS A 43 -2.96 2.36 31.36
CA LYS A 43 -2.74 3.39 32.37
C LYS A 43 -1.25 3.62 32.64
N ILE A 44 -0.42 2.59 32.69
CA ILE A 44 1.03 2.74 32.91
C ILE A 44 1.68 3.47 31.72
N MET A 45 1.33 3.06 30.50
CA MET A 45 1.85 3.68 29.27
C MET A 45 1.52 5.17 29.23
N ASP A 46 0.28 5.56 29.56
CA ASP A 46 -0.16 6.96 29.60
C ASP A 46 0.40 7.79 30.78
N GLN A 47 1.17 7.22 31.73
CA GLN A 47 1.58 7.95 32.94
C GLN A 47 2.39 9.21 32.64
N VAL A 48 3.28 9.16 31.63
CA VAL A 48 4.12 10.30 31.27
C VAL A 48 3.27 11.41 30.67
N TYR A 49 2.34 11.08 29.77
CA TYR A 49 1.37 12.03 29.24
C TYR A 49 0.52 12.66 30.36
N ARG A 50 -0.05 11.89 31.28
CA ARG A 50 -0.88 12.46 32.36
C ARG A 50 -0.14 13.43 33.27
N LYS A 51 1.19 13.26 33.42
CA LYS A 51 2.03 14.15 34.22
C LYS A 51 2.46 15.39 33.45
N THR A 52 2.83 15.24 32.18
CA THR A 52 3.54 16.28 31.41
C THR A 52 2.69 16.95 30.35
N HIS A 53 1.60 16.30 29.94
CA HIS A 53 0.77 16.65 28.79
C HIS A 53 1.57 16.80 27.48
N ILE A 54 2.73 16.14 27.38
CA ILE A 54 3.59 16.17 26.18
C ILE A 54 2.81 15.68 24.95
N GLY A 55 2.97 16.35 23.81
CA GLY A 55 2.36 15.92 22.54
C GLY A 55 0.84 16.04 22.41
N GLY A 56 0.09 16.37 23.48
CA GLY A 56 -1.36 16.48 23.42
C GLY A 56 -2.03 15.18 22.95
N GLY A 57 -2.91 15.25 21.95
CA GLY A 57 -3.54 14.07 21.37
C GLY A 57 -2.57 13.07 20.73
N ALA A 58 -1.35 13.52 20.38
CA ALA A 58 -0.32 12.72 19.73
C ALA A 58 0.79 12.26 20.70
N HIS A 59 0.53 12.30 22.01
CA HIS A 59 1.52 12.04 23.07
C HIS A 59 2.29 10.73 22.90
N ARG A 60 1.64 9.69 22.39
CA ARG A 60 2.19 8.35 22.16
C ARG A 60 3.54 8.37 21.45
N HIS A 61 3.72 9.30 20.52
CA HIS A 61 4.95 9.43 19.74
C HIS A 61 6.11 10.09 20.48
N PHE A 62 5.86 10.74 21.62
CA PHE A 62 6.80 11.63 22.27
C PHE A 62 7.14 11.25 23.71
N ASP A 63 6.25 10.55 24.40
CA ASP A 63 6.37 10.30 25.84
C ASP A 63 7.22 9.09 26.22
N GLY A 64 7.59 8.27 25.23
CA GLY A 64 8.55 7.19 25.38
C GLY A 64 7.97 5.84 25.79
N THR A 65 6.66 5.75 25.99
CA THR A 65 6.02 4.61 26.68
C THR A 65 5.05 3.83 25.80
N HIS A 66 4.83 4.23 24.55
CA HIS A 66 3.90 3.55 23.62
C HIS A 66 4.56 2.72 22.52
N THR A 67 5.89 2.78 22.36
CA THR A 67 6.61 1.80 21.52
C THR A 67 6.62 0.43 22.23
N PHE A 68 6.77 -0.69 21.50
CA PHE A 68 6.89 -2.01 22.16
C PHE A 68 8.00 -2.04 23.21
N LYS A 69 9.17 -1.47 22.91
CA LYS A 69 10.26 -1.45 23.91
C LYS A 69 9.92 -0.51 25.07
N GLY A 70 9.37 0.66 24.78
CA GLY A 70 9.05 1.67 25.77
C GLY A 70 7.96 1.22 26.74
N SER A 71 6.89 0.62 26.23
CA SER A 71 5.79 0.07 27.03
C SER A 71 6.27 -1.08 27.90
N HIS A 72 7.05 -2.02 27.33
CA HIS A 72 7.69 -3.10 28.08
C HIS A 72 8.51 -2.57 29.26
N ASP A 73 9.41 -1.61 29.00
CA ASP A 73 10.29 -1.05 30.03
C ASP A 73 9.50 -0.29 31.11
N ALA A 74 8.47 0.47 30.73
CA ALA A 74 7.61 1.20 31.66
C ALA A 74 6.79 0.25 32.55
N ILE A 75 6.16 -0.77 31.96
CA ILE A 75 5.35 -1.76 32.67
C ILE A 75 6.21 -2.57 33.62
N LYS A 76 7.35 -3.09 33.16
CA LYS A 76 8.28 -3.85 34.00
C LYS A 76 8.79 -3.04 35.18
N LYS A 77 9.08 -1.75 34.97
CA LYS A 77 9.52 -0.84 36.03
C LYS A 77 8.45 -0.65 37.10
N GLU A 78 7.19 -0.52 36.72
CA GLU A 78 6.10 -0.24 37.66
C GLU A 78 5.57 -1.50 38.37
N THR A 79 5.54 -2.64 37.69
CA THR A 79 4.88 -3.87 38.17
C THR A 79 5.85 -4.98 38.55
N GLY A 80 7.14 -4.85 38.22
CA GLY A 80 8.19 -5.83 38.48
C GLY A 80 8.19 -7.05 37.54
N SER A 81 7.10 -7.33 36.83
CA SER A 81 6.97 -8.45 35.88
C SER A 81 6.00 -8.12 34.75
N ILE A 82 6.01 -8.87 33.66
CA ILE A 82 5.10 -8.64 32.53
C ILE A 82 4.20 -9.84 32.35
N ASP A 83 2.89 -9.61 32.41
CA ASP A 83 1.88 -10.55 31.94
C ASP A 83 1.73 -10.42 30.43
N ALA A 84 2.01 -11.51 29.71
CA ALA A 84 2.02 -11.49 28.25
C ALA A 84 0.64 -11.21 27.63
N VAL A 85 -0.44 -11.66 28.27
CA VAL A 85 -1.80 -11.50 27.75
C VAL A 85 -2.25 -10.05 27.88
N GLU A 86 -2.04 -9.45 29.04
CA GLU A 86 -2.37 -8.04 29.28
C GLU A 86 -1.48 -7.12 28.42
N TYR A 87 -0.22 -7.48 28.21
CA TYR A 87 0.70 -6.76 27.32
C TYR A 87 0.26 -6.79 25.87
N ILE A 88 -0.16 -7.96 25.36
CA ILE A 88 -0.71 -8.07 24.01
C ILE A 88 -2.01 -7.27 23.90
N LYS A 89 -2.88 -7.36 24.91
CA LYS A 89 -4.17 -6.66 24.94
C LYS A 89 -4.01 -5.14 24.94
N SER A 90 -3.06 -4.58 25.69
CA SER A 90 -2.79 -3.14 25.66
C SER A 90 -2.32 -2.68 24.28
N HIS A 91 -1.46 -3.45 23.60
CA HIS A 91 -1.05 -3.13 22.23
C HIS A 91 -2.20 -3.29 21.21
N PHE A 92 -3.12 -4.24 21.42
CA PHE A 92 -4.34 -4.29 20.61
C PHE A 92 -5.21 -3.05 20.79
N ASN A 93 -5.30 -2.51 22.02
CA ASN A 93 -5.99 -1.24 22.27
C ASN A 93 -5.32 -0.08 21.53
N GLU A 94 -3.99 -0.03 21.49
CA GLU A 94 -3.24 0.99 20.73
C GLU A 94 -3.47 0.87 19.22
N LEU A 95 -3.46 -0.35 18.68
CA LEU A 95 -3.65 -0.63 17.25
C LEU A 95 -4.98 -0.13 16.71
N VAL A 96 -6.03 -0.09 17.54
CA VAL A 96 -7.34 0.37 17.11
C VAL A 96 -7.51 1.88 17.25
N THR A 97 -6.51 2.59 17.79
CA THR A 97 -6.53 4.06 17.81
C THR A 97 -6.03 4.64 16.48
N PRO A 98 -6.43 5.87 16.13
CA PRO A 98 -5.92 6.55 14.94
C PRO A 98 -4.41 6.78 14.95
N GLU A 99 -3.80 6.98 16.13
CA GLU A 99 -2.35 7.23 16.25
C GLU A 99 -1.53 5.92 16.21
N GLY A 100 -2.15 4.78 16.50
CA GLY A 100 -1.53 3.47 16.41
C GLY A 100 -0.38 3.25 17.40
N ILE A 101 0.47 2.26 17.08
CA ILE A 101 1.69 1.95 17.84
C ILE A 101 2.87 2.64 17.16
N PRO A 102 3.60 3.53 17.85
CA PRO A 102 4.84 4.10 17.34
C PRO A 102 5.95 3.05 17.23
N LEU A 103 6.70 3.10 16.12
CA LEU A 103 7.92 2.31 15.93
C LEU A 103 9.04 2.84 16.84
N PHE A 104 9.18 4.16 16.92
CA PHE A 104 10.17 4.84 17.74
C PHE A 104 9.57 6.04 18.47
N THR A 105 10.16 6.40 19.59
CA THR A 105 9.89 7.69 20.24
C THR A 105 10.63 8.79 19.49
N ILE A 106 9.92 9.86 19.14
CA ILE A 106 10.50 11.02 18.46
C ILE A 106 10.69 12.13 19.49
N ASP A 107 11.81 12.86 19.40
CA ASP A 107 11.93 14.13 20.13
C ASP A 107 11.02 15.19 19.52
N LYS A 108 10.15 15.80 20.33
CA LYS A 108 9.14 16.76 19.88
C LYS A 108 9.77 18.00 19.22
N LYS A 109 10.90 18.48 19.75
CA LYS A 109 11.57 19.67 19.20
C LYS A 109 12.17 19.34 17.84
N TYR A 110 12.84 18.21 17.71
CA TYR A 110 13.38 17.72 16.46
C TYR A 110 12.29 17.47 15.41
N HIS A 111 11.15 16.88 15.80
CA HIS A 111 10.02 16.66 14.91
C HIS A 111 9.49 17.96 14.29
N ILE A 112 9.35 19.01 15.11
CA ILE A 112 8.91 20.34 14.65
C ILE A 112 9.95 20.94 13.70
N GLU A 113 11.23 20.90 14.10
CA GLU A 113 12.34 21.49 13.34
C GLU A 113 12.51 20.82 11.98
N LEU A 114 12.58 19.49 11.94
CA LEU A 114 12.68 18.71 10.70
C LEU A 114 11.53 19.02 9.75
N SER A 115 10.31 19.12 10.28
CA SER A 115 9.13 19.41 9.46
C SER A 115 9.15 20.83 8.88
N ASN A 116 9.67 21.80 9.63
CA ASN A 116 9.85 23.16 9.11
C ASN A 116 10.91 23.18 7.99
N GLN A 117 12.05 22.53 8.21
CA GLN A 117 13.13 22.45 7.21
C GLN A 117 12.67 21.78 5.90
N ILE A 118 11.88 20.70 5.98
CA ILE A 118 11.33 20.04 4.80
C ILE A 118 10.31 20.97 4.12
N SER A 119 9.44 21.65 4.89
CA SER A 119 8.46 22.60 4.34
C SER A 119 9.15 23.71 3.55
N GLU A 120 10.19 24.30 4.13
CA GLU A 120 11.00 25.34 3.50
C GLU A 120 11.73 24.82 2.26
N SER A 121 12.32 23.61 2.33
CA SER A 121 12.99 22.97 1.19
C SER A 121 12.04 22.68 0.02
N LEU A 122 10.75 22.51 0.30
CA LEU A 122 9.69 22.37 -0.70
C LEU A 122 9.06 23.72 -1.10
N GLY A 123 9.71 24.84 -0.79
CA GLY A 123 9.25 26.19 -1.12
C GLY A 123 7.97 26.61 -0.41
N GLY A 124 7.65 25.99 0.74
CA GLY A 124 6.44 26.24 1.50
C GLY A 124 5.15 25.71 0.87
N THR A 125 5.24 24.92 -0.21
CA THR A 125 4.08 24.36 -0.92
C THR A 125 3.28 23.36 -0.08
N ILE A 126 3.95 22.64 0.81
CA ILE A 126 3.35 21.77 1.82
C ILE A 126 3.63 22.38 3.19
N SER A 127 2.58 22.60 3.98
CA SER A 127 2.75 23.20 5.31
C SER A 127 3.54 22.28 6.25
N ALA A 128 4.33 22.87 7.15
CA ALA A 128 5.03 22.11 8.18
C ALA A 128 4.10 21.26 9.04
N GLY A 129 2.84 21.66 9.24
CA GLY A 129 1.84 20.87 9.95
C GLY A 129 1.51 19.55 9.24
N GLN A 130 1.29 19.60 7.92
CA GLN A 130 1.05 18.40 7.12
C GLN A 130 2.26 17.46 7.12
N ILE A 131 3.48 18.02 7.05
CA ILE A 131 4.70 17.22 7.13
C ILE A 131 4.84 16.56 8.50
N ARG A 132 4.50 17.27 9.59
CA ARG A 132 4.50 16.69 10.94
C ARG A 132 3.60 15.48 11.05
N GLU A 133 2.36 15.61 10.56
CA GLU A 133 1.40 14.50 10.55
C GLU A 133 1.91 13.33 9.71
N TYR A 134 2.43 13.60 8.52
CA TYR A 134 2.95 12.56 7.64
C TYR A 134 4.15 11.80 8.26
N ILE A 135 5.12 12.52 8.85
CA ILE A 135 6.26 11.89 9.54
C ILE A 135 5.79 11.05 10.72
N ARG A 136 4.76 11.52 11.43
CA ARG A 136 4.20 10.82 12.57
C ARG A 136 3.50 9.53 12.14
N ASP A 137 2.65 9.62 11.13
CA ASP A 137 1.95 8.47 10.55
C ASP A 137 2.99 7.46 9.99
N LEU A 138 4.06 7.91 9.32
CA LEU A 138 5.18 7.05 8.89
C LEU A 138 5.94 6.37 10.05
N ASN A 139 5.83 6.87 11.26
CA ASN A 139 6.48 6.33 12.45
C ASN A 139 5.51 5.55 13.35
N SER A 140 4.26 5.34 12.95
CA SER A 140 3.36 4.43 13.65
C SER A 140 2.63 3.52 12.69
N PHE A 141 1.94 2.54 13.25
CA PHE A 141 1.00 1.74 12.50
C PHE A 141 -0.23 1.44 13.35
N ASN A 142 -1.40 1.51 12.74
CA ASN A 142 -2.66 1.05 13.30
C ASN A 142 -3.10 -0.26 12.64
N ALA A 143 -4.22 -0.80 13.08
CA ALA A 143 -4.72 -2.09 12.60
C ALA A 143 -5.12 -2.07 11.12
N GLY A 144 -5.55 -0.93 10.57
CA GLY A 144 -5.80 -0.80 9.14
C GLY A 144 -4.51 -0.91 8.32
N GLU A 145 -3.42 -0.33 8.83
CA GLU A 145 -2.10 -0.40 8.20
C GLU A 145 -1.48 -1.80 8.29
N VAL A 146 -1.71 -2.50 9.41
CA VAL A 146 -1.38 -3.93 9.54
C VAL A 146 -2.14 -4.76 8.52
N ALA A 147 -3.44 -4.51 8.36
CA ALA A 147 -4.28 -5.25 7.41
C ALA A 147 -3.84 -5.01 5.97
N SER A 148 -3.59 -3.77 5.56
CA SER A 148 -3.16 -3.46 4.19
C SER A 148 -1.76 -4.00 3.89
N ALA A 149 -0.82 -3.89 4.84
CA ALA A 149 0.50 -4.49 4.71
C ALA A 149 0.44 -6.02 4.63
N GLY A 150 -0.44 -6.66 5.41
CA GLY A 150 -0.67 -8.11 5.36
C GLY A 150 -1.09 -8.60 3.97
N VAL A 151 -2.01 -7.88 3.31
CA VAL A 151 -2.38 -8.13 1.91
C VAL A 151 -1.17 -7.97 0.99
N GLY A 152 -0.38 -6.91 1.18
CA GLY A 152 0.87 -6.67 0.46
C GLY A 152 1.88 -7.82 0.56
N ILE A 153 2.05 -8.38 1.77
CA ILE A 153 2.93 -9.53 2.04
C ILE A 153 2.45 -10.78 1.31
N VAL A 154 1.14 -11.06 1.33
CA VAL A 154 0.58 -12.23 0.63
C VAL A 154 0.84 -12.13 -0.87
N PHE A 155 0.58 -10.98 -1.49
CA PHE A 155 0.88 -10.77 -2.91
C PHE A 155 2.37 -10.88 -3.20
N LEU A 156 3.23 -10.35 -2.31
CA LEU A 156 4.67 -10.44 -2.50
C LEU A 156 5.12 -11.90 -2.44
N PHE A 157 4.62 -12.67 -1.48
CA PHE A 157 4.91 -14.10 -1.36
C PHE A 157 4.48 -14.88 -2.61
N LEU A 158 3.27 -14.63 -3.14
CA LEU A 158 2.79 -15.24 -4.37
C LEU A 158 3.64 -14.85 -5.59
N ALA A 159 4.03 -13.57 -5.68
CA ALA A 159 4.89 -13.08 -6.73
C ALA A 159 6.27 -13.76 -6.69
N CYS A 160 6.90 -13.83 -5.52
CA CYS A 160 8.17 -14.53 -5.33
C CYS A 160 8.05 -16.02 -5.68
N ARG A 161 6.98 -16.70 -5.23
CA ARG A 161 6.73 -18.12 -5.54
C ARG A 161 6.51 -18.37 -7.03
N SER A 162 5.97 -17.41 -7.76
CA SER A 162 5.80 -17.53 -9.22
C SER A 162 7.12 -17.52 -9.98
N GLY A 163 8.20 -16.98 -9.38
CA GLY A 163 9.47 -16.76 -10.06
C GLY A 163 9.41 -15.74 -11.20
N ASN A 164 8.28 -15.06 -11.41
CA ASN A 164 8.10 -14.10 -12.50
C ASN A 164 8.65 -12.72 -12.09
N PRO A 165 9.74 -12.24 -12.73
CA PRO A 165 10.35 -10.94 -12.40
C PRO A 165 9.38 -9.76 -12.48
N LYS A 166 8.41 -9.82 -13.42
CA LYS A 166 7.41 -8.76 -13.58
C LYS A 166 6.43 -8.73 -12.42
N ALA A 167 6.01 -9.89 -11.92
CA ALA A 167 5.12 -9.96 -10.76
C ALA A 167 5.81 -9.42 -9.51
N ILE A 168 7.06 -9.83 -9.27
CA ILE A 168 7.88 -9.36 -8.14
C ILE A 168 8.06 -7.84 -8.22
N SER A 169 8.48 -7.32 -9.39
CA SER A 169 8.70 -5.89 -9.61
C SER A 169 7.42 -5.06 -9.40
N ARG A 170 6.28 -5.54 -9.89
CA ARG A 170 4.99 -4.85 -9.75
C ARG A 170 4.53 -4.79 -8.30
N VAL A 171 4.51 -5.91 -7.61
CA VAL A 171 4.06 -5.97 -6.21
C VAL A 171 5.01 -5.17 -5.32
N THR A 172 6.31 -5.24 -5.57
CA THR A 172 7.33 -4.43 -4.89
C THR A 172 7.06 -2.94 -5.08
N ALA A 173 6.90 -2.49 -6.34
CA ALA A 173 6.66 -1.09 -6.66
C ALA A 173 5.35 -0.58 -6.05
N ASN A 174 4.29 -1.38 -6.10
CA ASN A 174 2.99 -1.03 -5.56
C ASN A 174 3.05 -0.89 -4.02
N ASN A 175 3.69 -1.83 -3.32
CA ASN A 175 3.87 -1.73 -1.87
C ASN A 175 4.71 -0.51 -1.46
N LEU A 176 5.82 -0.25 -2.15
CA LEU A 176 6.64 0.95 -1.87
C LEU A 176 5.85 2.23 -2.11
N CYS A 177 5.23 2.36 -3.29
CA CYS A 177 4.50 3.56 -3.68
C CYS A 177 3.31 3.83 -2.74
N LEU A 178 2.50 2.81 -2.46
CA LEU A 178 1.35 2.95 -1.57
C LEU A 178 1.78 3.18 -0.13
N GLY A 179 2.78 2.44 0.37
CA GLY A 179 3.30 2.64 1.72
C GLY A 179 3.80 4.06 1.95
N ILE A 180 4.53 4.63 0.98
CA ILE A 180 4.96 6.03 1.04
C ILE A 180 3.73 6.94 0.97
N ALA A 181 2.87 6.79 -0.04
CA ALA A 181 1.75 7.69 -0.26
C ALA A 181 0.73 7.71 0.90
N THR A 182 0.53 6.60 1.58
CA THR A 182 -0.37 6.51 2.73
C THR A 182 0.34 6.61 4.07
N ALA A 183 1.65 6.90 4.08
CA ALA A 183 2.46 6.92 5.29
C ALA A 183 2.42 5.61 6.11
N ASN A 184 2.22 4.45 5.47
CA ASN A 184 2.16 3.16 6.15
C ASN A 184 3.56 2.49 6.18
N PRO A 185 4.27 2.48 7.32
CA PRO A 185 5.63 1.95 7.38
C PRO A 185 5.70 0.44 7.15
N LEU A 186 4.69 -0.35 7.55
CA LEU A 186 4.70 -1.80 7.36
C LEU A 186 4.62 -2.17 5.87
N GLN A 187 3.85 -1.41 5.11
CA GLN A 187 3.74 -1.58 3.67
C GLN A 187 5.01 -1.12 2.95
N VAL A 188 5.67 -0.06 3.42
CA VAL A 188 7.03 0.34 2.97
C VAL A 188 8.02 -0.80 3.20
N LEU A 189 8.05 -1.38 4.40
CA LEU A 189 8.94 -2.50 4.74
C LEU A 189 8.69 -3.72 3.84
N THR A 190 7.43 -4.01 3.54
CA THR A 190 7.05 -5.07 2.60
C THR A 190 7.62 -4.79 1.20
N GLY A 191 7.50 -3.55 0.73
CA GLY A 191 8.10 -3.11 -0.52
C GLY A 191 9.63 -3.23 -0.53
N VAL A 192 10.31 -2.82 0.54
CA VAL A 192 11.77 -2.95 0.69
C VAL A 192 12.19 -4.41 0.69
N ALA A 193 11.45 -5.30 1.36
CA ALA A 193 11.72 -6.73 1.35
C ALA A 193 11.60 -7.33 -0.07
N GLY A 194 10.58 -6.91 -0.84
CA GLY A 194 10.43 -7.32 -2.23
C GLY A 194 11.57 -6.81 -3.11
N LEU A 195 12.01 -5.57 -2.91
CA LEU A 195 13.16 -5.00 -3.60
C LEU A 195 14.44 -5.78 -3.29
N ALA A 196 14.71 -6.06 -2.02
CA ALA A 196 15.87 -6.85 -1.59
C ALA A 196 15.85 -8.26 -2.20
N TYR A 197 14.71 -8.95 -2.15
CA TYR A 197 14.54 -10.27 -2.75
C TYR A 197 14.81 -10.25 -4.25
N GLY A 198 14.21 -9.29 -4.97
CA GLY A 198 14.32 -9.21 -6.41
C GLY A 198 15.70 -8.79 -6.89
N LEU A 199 16.41 -7.91 -6.17
CA LEU A 199 17.81 -7.59 -6.44
C LEU A 199 18.72 -8.81 -6.24
N HIS A 200 18.52 -9.56 -5.14
CA HIS A 200 19.31 -10.76 -4.85
C HIS A 200 19.14 -11.86 -5.91
N HIS A 201 17.94 -12.00 -6.49
CA HIS A 201 17.62 -13.04 -7.47
C HIS A 201 17.63 -12.54 -8.93
N GLY A 202 18.16 -11.34 -9.20
CA GLY A 202 18.20 -10.77 -10.56
C GLY A 202 16.81 -10.62 -11.21
N SER A 203 15.76 -10.49 -10.39
CA SER A 203 14.35 -10.56 -10.77
C SER A 203 13.66 -9.19 -10.76
N ILE A 204 14.42 -8.09 -10.66
CA ILE A 204 13.90 -6.72 -10.75
C ILE A 204 14.64 -5.93 -11.81
N THR A 205 13.87 -5.24 -12.66
CA THR A 205 14.38 -4.20 -13.57
C THR A 205 13.78 -2.85 -13.19
N VAL A 206 14.53 -1.77 -13.40
CA VAL A 206 14.02 -0.40 -13.16
C VAL A 206 12.77 -0.13 -13.99
N TYR A 207 12.73 -0.63 -15.23
CA TYR A 207 11.58 -0.49 -16.12
C TYR A 207 10.31 -1.14 -15.57
N ASP A 208 10.40 -2.39 -15.10
CA ASP A 208 9.24 -3.09 -14.52
C ASP A 208 8.80 -2.49 -13.19
N LEU A 209 9.74 -1.95 -12.41
CA LEU A 209 9.46 -1.23 -11.16
C LEU A 209 8.68 0.08 -11.44
N LEU A 210 9.12 0.89 -12.41
CA LEU A 210 8.42 2.10 -12.85
C LEU A 210 7.03 1.79 -13.42
N ARG A 211 6.91 0.71 -14.20
CA ARG A 211 5.61 0.29 -14.72
C ARG A 211 4.68 -0.22 -13.62
N GLY A 212 5.24 -0.84 -12.59
CA GLY A 212 4.53 -1.33 -11.41
C GLY A 212 3.98 -0.22 -10.51
N SER A 213 4.60 0.97 -10.51
CA SER A 213 4.12 2.11 -9.72
C SER A 213 3.02 2.92 -10.41
N ALA A 214 2.88 2.82 -11.74
CA ALA A 214 1.87 3.57 -12.50
C ALA A 214 0.43 3.41 -11.98
N PRO A 215 -0.05 2.20 -11.61
CA PRO A 215 -1.38 2.04 -11.04
C PRO A 215 -1.54 2.76 -9.69
N CYS A 216 -0.52 2.73 -8.82
CA CYS A 216 -0.50 3.47 -7.56
C CYS A 216 -0.62 4.98 -7.79
N VAL A 217 0.17 5.55 -8.71
CA VAL A 217 0.09 7.00 -9.04
C VAL A 217 -1.30 7.38 -9.53
N SER A 218 -1.88 6.58 -10.44
CA SER A 218 -3.24 6.82 -10.93
C SER A 218 -4.30 6.70 -9.83
N GLY A 219 -4.09 5.78 -8.89
CA GLY A 219 -4.87 5.62 -7.68
C GLY A 219 -4.80 6.88 -6.84
N ILE A 220 -3.62 7.30 -6.39
CA ILE A 220 -3.44 8.47 -5.51
C ILE A 220 -4.11 9.72 -6.09
N VAL A 221 -3.95 9.96 -7.40
CA VAL A 221 -4.63 11.08 -8.08
C VAL A 221 -6.15 10.91 -8.02
N GLY A 222 -6.67 9.71 -8.26
CA GLY A 222 -8.08 9.39 -8.10
C GLY A 222 -8.61 9.60 -6.67
N TYR A 223 -7.83 9.25 -5.65
CA TYR A 223 -8.17 9.51 -4.25
C TYR A 223 -8.24 10.99 -3.96
N GLN A 224 -7.22 11.75 -4.37
CA GLN A 224 -7.15 13.17 -4.07
C GLN A 224 -8.35 13.90 -4.67
N VAL A 225 -8.74 13.51 -5.89
CA VAL A 225 -9.96 14.01 -6.55
C VAL A 225 -11.21 13.59 -5.77
N ALA A 226 -11.34 12.33 -5.36
CA ALA A 226 -12.49 11.84 -4.60
C ALA A 226 -12.58 12.47 -3.19
N HIS A 227 -11.47 12.63 -2.49
CA HIS A 227 -11.38 13.27 -1.19
C HIS A 227 -11.81 14.73 -1.24
N ASN A 228 -11.33 15.48 -2.25
CA ASN A 228 -11.72 16.87 -2.47
C ASN A 228 -13.19 17.03 -2.87
N LEU A 229 -13.80 16.01 -3.49
CA LEU A 229 -15.20 16.03 -3.90
C LEU A 229 -16.16 15.51 -2.81
N PHE A 230 -15.72 14.62 -1.93
CA PHE A 230 -16.61 13.85 -1.04
C PHE A 230 -16.23 13.87 0.45
N ASN A 231 -15.22 14.64 0.90
CA ASN A 231 -14.80 14.77 2.31
C ASN A 231 -14.54 13.40 3.00
N PHE A 232 -13.72 12.54 2.39
CA PHE A 232 -13.33 11.26 2.99
C PHE A 232 -12.45 11.44 4.25
N SER A 233 -12.68 10.66 5.31
CA SER A 233 -11.85 10.72 6.53
C SER A 233 -10.49 10.01 6.37
N LYS A 234 -9.53 10.22 7.30
CA LYS A 234 -8.22 9.53 7.32
C LYS A 234 -8.33 8.01 7.17
N ASN A 235 -9.37 7.38 7.72
CA ASN A 235 -9.59 5.92 7.57
C ASN A 235 -9.91 5.50 6.13
N GLY A 236 -10.35 6.43 5.28
CA GLY A 236 -10.57 6.21 3.86
C GLY A 236 -9.31 6.05 3.02
N SER A 237 -8.14 6.50 3.49
CA SER A 237 -6.87 6.33 2.76
C SER A 237 -6.44 4.86 2.69
N ILE A 238 -6.65 4.11 3.77
CA ILE A 238 -6.33 2.68 3.88
C ILE A 238 -7.22 1.86 2.94
N ILE A 239 -8.52 2.16 2.92
CA ILE A 239 -9.49 1.46 2.08
C ILE A 239 -9.30 1.81 0.60
N PHE A 240 -8.89 3.05 0.32
CA PHE A 240 -8.49 3.45 -1.00
C PHE A 240 -7.21 2.75 -1.46
N SER A 241 -6.23 2.55 -0.58
CA SER A 241 -4.99 1.80 -0.87
C SER A 241 -5.25 0.31 -1.16
N ILE A 242 -6.10 -0.33 -0.36
CA ILE A 242 -6.53 -1.72 -0.60
C ILE A 242 -7.35 -1.81 -1.90
N GLY A 243 -8.31 -0.91 -2.08
CA GLY A 243 -9.17 -0.85 -3.26
C GLY A 243 -8.39 -0.58 -4.55
N THR A 244 -7.40 0.31 -4.51
CA THR A 244 -6.52 0.56 -5.67
C THR A 244 -5.56 -0.57 -5.92
N THR A 245 -5.02 -1.23 -4.90
CA THR A 245 -4.19 -2.43 -5.09
C THR A 245 -4.98 -3.52 -5.81
N ILE A 246 -6.18 -3.83 -5.30
CA ILE A 246 -7.06 -4.85 -5.88
C ILE A 246 -7.53 -4.44 -7.28
N ALA A 247 -8.00 -3.20 -7.46
CA ALA A 247 -8.48 -2.72 -8.74
C ALA A 247 -7.35 -2.65 -9.79
N SER A 248 -6.13 -2.29 -9.38
CA SER A 248 -4.96 -2.26 -10.26
C SER A 248 -4.57 -3.64 -10.74
N GLU A 249 -4.53 -4.62 -9.84
CA GLU A 249 -4.25 -6.03 -10.19
C GLU A 249 -5.37 -6.62 -11.06
N MET A 250 -6.64 -6.35 -10.76
CA MET A 250 -7.77 -6.79 -11.58
C MET A 250 -7.77 -6.14 -12.97
N LEU A 251 -7.48 -4.84 -13.06
CA LEU A 251 -7.40 -4.12 -14.33
C LEU A 251 -6.23 -4.61 -15.17
N LEU A 252 -5.06 -4.84 -14.57
CA LEU A 252 -3.89 -5.37 -15.26
C LEU A 252 -4.13 -6.80 -15.76
N THR A 253 -4.71 -7.66 -14.93
CA THR A 253 -5.11 -9.02 -15.33
C THR A 253 -6.08 -8.99 -16.51
N HIS A 254 -7.05 -8.05 -16.49
CA HIS A 254 -8.00 -7.86 -17.59
C HIS A 254 -7.33 -7.35 -18.88
N LEU A 255 -6.38 -6.41 -18.78
CA LEU A 255 -5.64 -5.89 -19.93
C LEU A 255 -4.71 -6.94 -20.55
N GLU A 256 -4.07 -7.77 -19.73
CA GLU A 256 -3.25 -8.89 -20.21
C GLU A 256 -4.10 -9.97 -20.89
N ALA A 257 -5.29 -10.27 -20.36
CA ALA A 257 -6.25 -11.16 -21.00
C ALA A 257 -6.71 -10.61 -22.36
N LYS A 258 -7.06 -9.32 -22.45
CA LYS A 258 -7.46 -8.69 -23.71
C LYS A 258 -6.34 -8.63 -24.75
N LYS A 259 -5.11 -8.41 -24.31
CA LYS A 259 -3.96 -8.43 -25.22
C LYS A 259 -3.74 -9.84 -25.79
N LYS A 260 -3.93 -10.87 -24.97
CA LYS A 260 -3.87 -12.27 -25.40
C LYS A 260 -5.01 -12.62 -26.36
N GLU A 261 -6.23 -12.17 -26.09
CA GLU A 261 -7.38 -12.32 -27.01
C GLU A 261 -7.11 -11.66 -28.36
N LYS A 262 -6.62 -10.41 -28.37
CA LYS A 262 -6.31 -9.70 -29.60
C LYS A 262 -5.22 -10.39 -30.43
N ILE A 263 -4.17 -10.89 -29.77
CA ILE A 263 -3.11 -11.68 -30.44
C ILE A 263 -3.70 -12.99 -31.00
N LEU A 264 -4.61 -13.65 -30.29
CA LEU A 264 -5.27 -14.86 -30.76
C LEU A 264 -6.27 -14.60 -31.89
N GLU A 265 -6.93 -13.43 -31.91
CA GLU A 265 -7.75 -12.98 -33.04
C GLU A 265 -6.88 -12.69 -34.27
N GLU A 266 -5.78 -11.96 -34.11
CA GLU A 266 -4.81 -11.68 -35.19
C GLU A 266 -4.15 -12.97 -35.73
N LEU A 267 -3.92 -13.98 -34.89
CA LEU A 267 -3.39 -15.29 -35.29
C LEU A 267 -4.48 -16.26 -35.80
N GLY A 268 -5.74 -16.03 -35.45
CA GLY A 268 -6.88 -16.90 -35.76
C GLY A 268 -7.49 -16.67 -37.14
N GLU A 269 -7.18 -15.55 -37.80
CA GLU A 269 -7.66 -15.26 -39.15
C GLU A 269 -6.74 -15.82 -40.27
N GLU A 270 -5.48 -16.17 -39.98
CA GLU A 270 -4.54 -16.52 -41.07
C GLU A 270 -4.19 -18.01 -41.28
N ASN A 271 -4.33 -18.91 -40.29
CA ASN A 271 -4.30 -20.36 -40.59
C ASN A 271 -4.55 -21.25 -39.35
N PRO A 272 -5.61 -22.09 -39.32
CA PRO A 272 -5.87 -22.99 -38.19
C PRO A 272 -4.81 -24.10 -38.01
N HIS A 273 -3.99 -24.39 -39.03
CA HIS A 273 -2.91 -25.37 -38.93
C HIS A 273 -1.65 -24.84 -38.22
N TYR A 274 -1.49 -23.52 -38.04
CA TYR A 274 -0.30 -22.92 -37.40
C TYR A 274 -0.36 -22.97 -35.86
N ILE A 275 -1.56 -23.03 -35.29
CA ILE A 275 -1.79 -22.94 -33.84
C ILE A 275 -1.34 -24.22 -33.10
N ALA A 276 -1.32 -25.38 -33.77
CA ALA A 276 -0.90 -26.65 -33.18
C ALA A 276 0.63 -26.83 -33.08
N ALA A 277 1.44 -25.99 -33.74
CA ALA A 277 2.89 -26.18 -33.88
C ALA A 277 3.75 -25.15 -33.13
N LEU A 278 3.15 -24.15 -32.47
CA LEU A 278 3.91 -23.09 -31.80
C LEU A 278 4.42 -23.53 -30.43
N THR A 279 5.63 -24.11 -30.41
CA THR A 279 6.45 -24.19 -29.20
C THR A 279 6.86 -22.77 -28.75
N PRO A 280 7.13 -22.57 -27.44
CA PRO A 280 7.37 -21.23 -26.86
C PRO A 280 8.43 -20.37 -27.57
N GLY A 281 9.41 -21.00 -28.21
CA GLY A 281 10.48 -20.30 -28.94
C GLY A 281 10.02 -19.56 -30.21
N ILE A 282 9.05 -20.13 -30.95
CA ILE A 282 8.56 -19.52 -32.20
C ILE A 282 7.69 -18.30 -31.89
N LEU A 283 6.90 -18.36 -30.81
CA LEU A 283 6.10 -17.23 -30.34
C LEU A 283 6.98 -16.04 -29.95
N GLN A 284 8.13 -16.30 -29.33
CA GLN A 284 9.08 -15.25 -28.92
C GLN A 284 9.82 -14.63 -30.12
N GLN A 285 10.15 -15.42 -31.15
CA GLN A 285 10.73 -14.92 -32.40
C GLN A 285 9.75 -13.99 -33.15
N GLU A 286 8.48 -14.37 -33.23
CA GLU A 286 7.51 -13.59 -34.01
C GLU A 286 7.02 -12.34 -33.28
N LEU A 287 7.01 -12.36 -31.94
CA LEU A 287 6.87 -11.14 -31.14
C LEU A 287 8.04 -10.15 -31.37
N MET A 288 9.28 -10.65 -31.51
CA MET A 288 10.43 -9.79 -31.82
C MET A 288 10.39 -9.25 -33.26
N ARG A 289 9.88 -10.05 -34.21
CA ARG A 289 9.74 -9.64 -35.61
C ARG A 289 8.68 -8.55 -35.79
N LEU A 290 7.52 -8.70 -35.15
CA LEU A 290 6.43 -7.72 -35.20
C LEU A 290 6.83 -6.40 -34.52
N SER A 291 7.56 -6.45 -33.39
CA SER A 291 8.08 -5.25 -32.72
C SER A 291 9.02 -4.41 -33.61
N LYS A 292 9.79 -5.04 -34.51
CA LYS A 292 10.69 -4.33 -35.44
C LYS A 292 9.92 -3.63 -36.57
N ASN A 293 8.76 -4.15 -36.97
CA ASN A 293 7.95 -3.57 -38.04
C ASN A 293 7.11 -2.38 -37.58
N THR A 294 6.67 -2.35 -36.32
CA THR A 294 5.96 -1.17 -35.76
C THR A 294 6.82 0.09 -35.70
N ASN A 295 8.15 -0.03 -35.58
CA ASN A 295 9.06 1.13 -35.61
C ASN A 295 9.30 1.68 -37.03
N LYS A 296 8.91 0.97 -38.10
CA LYS A 296 9.00 1.49 -39.48
C LYS A 296 7.77 2.31 -39.88
N LEU A 297 6.65 2.16 -39.17
CA LEU A 297 5.39 2.86 -39.50
C LEU A 297 5.28 4.26 -38.89
N SER A 298 6.20 4.69 -38.01
CA SER A 298 6.16 6.03 -37.37
C SER A 298 7.12 7.07 -37.96
N LEU A 299 7.80 6.77 -39.07
CA LEU A 299 8.77 7.68 -39.72
C LEU A 299 8.31 8.16 -41.12
N GLY A 300 7.05 7.91 -41.50
CA GLY A 300 6.54 8.15 -42.85
C GLY A 300 5.44 9.21 -42.99
N SER A 301 5.30 10.17 -42.08
CA SER A 301 4.27 11.21 -42.20
C SER A 301 4.74 12.57 -41.67
N HIS A 302 5.74 13.16 -42.30
CA HIS A 302 5.92 14.61 -42.38
C HIS A 302 6.66 14.94 -43.69
N VAL A 303 5.88 15.16 -44.75
CA VAL A 303 6.18 16.07 -45.85
C VAL A 303 4.98 17.02 -45.93
#